data_AF-A0A1F7NS39-F1
#
_entry.id   AF-A0A1F7NS39-F1
#
_cell.length_a   1.000
_cell.length_b   1.000
_cell.length_c   1.000
_cell.angle_alpha   90.00
_cell.angle_beta   90.00
_cell.angle_gamma   90.00
#
_symmetry.space_group_name_H-M   'P 1'
#
loop_
_entity.id
_entity.type
_entity.pdbx_description
1 polymer ?
#
loop_
_entity_poly.entity_id
_entity_poly.type
_entity_poly.pdbx_seq_one_letter_code
_entity_poly.pdbx_strand_id
1 'polypeptide(L)'
;LVSSHMPEVQSDASTLIMSFLTAMVEARDAKGSGWSTGTRLDHFTDEAGVDAAANAIQAVGGERVRSGDYTVILGRQPVTDILNNLVLPSCTASSFYSSSTPFLGKLGKPVASPLLTIYDHGAMPGFMGSKGITCEGLSTGRTDLVKNGVLVGCLTNWYEAQRLLRDPKLNEKLGAEPDAARGALVPRNGFRFGTGGGRLFDSQPGVAASNVIVEGAEPVSLDELVARVRNGLYVGRIWYTYPINGLRAGDFTCTVVGDSFIIRDGKLVAPIKANTIRINDNFTRVLANIVGITKDVKGTLVWAADEVVYAPEVAVKGVHVDEIAGFMEDLT
;
A
#
# COMPACT_ATOMS: atom_id res chain seq x y z
N LEU A 1 10.61 -24.49 -13.18
CA LEU A 1 9.42 -25.00 -12.47
C LEU A 1 8.94 -26.25 -13.20
N VAL A 2 8.55 -27.27 -12.43
CA VAL A 2 7.95 -28.51 -12.94
C VAL A 2 6.67 -28.74 -12.16
N SER A 3 5.59 -29.07 -12.86
CA SER A 3 4.28 -29.39 -12.28
C SER A 3 3.60 -30.43 -13.16
N SER A 4 2.76 -31.28 -12.56
CA SER A 4 1.98 -32.28 -13.29
C SER A 4 0.98 -31.68 -14.30
N HIS A 5 0.74 -30.37 -14.21
CA HIS A 5 -0.13 -29.62 -15.11
C HIS A 5 0.62 -28.88 -16.23
N MET A 6 1.95 -29.04 -16.31
CA MET A 6 2.75 -28.45 -17.37
C MET A 6 3.18 -29.50 -18.39
N PRO A 7 3.05 -29.23 -19.70
CA PRO A 7 3.56 -30.12 -20.72
C PRO A 7 5.10 -30.14 -20.75
N GLU A 8 5.75 -29.03 -20.38
CA GLU A 8 7.20 -28.85 -20.46
C GLU A 8 7.73 -28.02 -19.29
N VAL A 9 9.03 -28.15 -19.01
CA VAL A 9 9.72 -27.38 -17.98
C VAL A 9 9.66 -25.89 -18.34
N GLN A 10 9.24 -25.06 -17.39
CA GLN A 10 9.18 -23.61 -17.56
C GLN A 10 10.30 -22.91 -16.77
N SER A 11 10.89 -21.87 -17.35
CA SER A 11 11.83 -20.96 -16.68
C SER A 11 11.31 -19.53 -16.75
N ASP A 12 11.55 -18.76 -15.68
CA ASP A 12 11.14 -17.36 -15.58
C ASP A 12 12.31 -16.59 -14.96
N ALA A 13 12.76 -15.56 -15.65
CA ALA A 13 13.88 -14.71 -15.25
C ALA A 13 13.41 -13.27 -15.19
N SER A 14 13.70 -12.61 -14.08
CA SER A 14 13.29 -11.23 -13.84
C SER A 14 14.42 -10.45 -13.19
N THR A 15 14.49 -9.16 -13.51
CA THR A 15 15.43 -8.22 -12.88
C THR A 15 14.67 -7.29 -11.95
N LEU A 16 15.24 -7.05 -10.77
CA LEU A 16 14.70 -6.17 -9.75
C LEU A 16 15.81 -5.18 -9.37
N ILE A 17 15.54 -3.89 -9.46
CA ILE A 17 16.44 -2.83 -9.02
C ILE A 17 15.65 -1.91 -8.11
N MET A 18 16.19 -1.69 -6.91
CA MET A 18 15.56 -0.90 -5.87
C MET A 18 16.61 0.02 -5.26
N SER A 19 16.25 1.28 -5.05
CA SER A 19 17.02 2.20 -4.26
C SER A 19 16.13 2.89 -3.25
N PHE A 20 16.61 2.99 -2.02
CA PHE A 20 15.96 3.74 -0.96
C PHE A 20 17.05 4.54 -0.24
N LEU A 21 16.91 5.86 -0.27
CA LEU A 21 17.82 6.78 0.40
C LEU A 21 17.09 7.56 1.47
N THR A 22 17.82 7.85 2.54
CA THR A 22 17.43 8.82 3.56
C THR A 22 18.56 9.82 3.68
N ALA A 23 18.24 11.11 3.57
CA ALA A 23 19.17 12.21 3.82
C ALA A 23 18.79 12.92 5.11
N MET A 24 19.79 13.48 5.81
CA MET A 24 19.60 14.20 7.05
C MET A 24 20.34 15.54 7.00
N VAL A 25 19.67 16.60 7.47
CA VAL A 25 20.28 17.90 7.77
C VAL A 25 20.46 17.97 9.28
N GLU A 26 21.56 17.40 9.78
CA GLU A 26 21.79 17.15 11.21
C GLU A 26 21.67 18.42 12.06
N ALA A 27 22.28 19.52 11.62
CA ALA A 27 22.24 20.80 12.35
C ALA A 27 20.83 21.42 12.48
N ARG A 28 19.83 20.86 11.80
CA ARG A 28 18.45 21.35 11.78
C ARG A 28 17.41 20.29 12.15
N ASP A 29 17.86 19.11 12.61
CA ASP A 29 17.00 17.96 12.95
C ASP A 29 15.96 17.65 11.86
N ALA A 30 16.37 17.72 10.60
CA ALA A 30 15.52 17.46 9.45
C ALA A 30 16.00 16.23 8.69
N LYS A 31 15.06 15.49 8.11
CA LYS A 31 15.33 14.31 7.29
C LYS A 31 14.34 14.21 6.15
N GLY A 32 14.77 13.55 5.08
CA GLY A 32 13.93 13.27 3.92
C GLY A 32 14.29 11.96 3.26
N SER A 33 13.35 11.40 2.52
CA SER A 33 13.57 10.15 1.79
C SER A 33 13.29 10.27 0.30
N GLY A 34 13.95 9.37 -0.44
CA GLY A 34 13.72 9.18 -1.86
C GLY A 34 13.90 7.71 -2.22
N TRP A 35 13.22 7.30 -3.28
CA TRP A 35 13.24 5.92 -3.75
C TRP A 35 13.12 5.84 -5.26
N SER A 36 13.68 4.77 -5.80
CA SER A 36 13.53 4.39 -7.19
C SER A 36 13.29 2.90 -7.30
N THR A 37 12.50 2.54 -8.31
CA THR A 37 12.07 1.18 -8.61
C THR A 37 12.25 0.94 -10.10
N GLY A 38 12.87 -0.18 -10.49
CA GLY A 38 13.12 -0.45 -11.88
C GLY A 38 13.48 -1.91 -12.19
N THR A 39 13.49 -2.22 -13.47
CA THR A 39 13.86 -3.53 -14.01
C THR A 39 15.05 -3.45 -14.96
N ARG A 40 15.59 -2.24 -15.21
CA ARG A 40 16.68 -1.99 -16.14
C ARG A 40 17.69 -1.00 -15.58
N LEU A 41 18.97 -1.27 -15.79
CA LEU A 41 20.07 -0.45 -15.27
C LEU A 41 20.20 0.89 -16.00
N ASP A 42 19.87 0.96 -17.29
CA ASP A 42 19.92 2.20 -18.09
C ASP A 42 18.84 3.22 -17.69
N HIS A 43 17.81 2.79 -16.97
CA HIS A 43 16.77 3.65 -16.41
C HIS A 43 16.99 3.93 -14.91
N PHE A 44 18.06 3.39 -14.31
CA PHE A 44 18.38 3.61 -12.91
C PHE A 44 19.26 4.86 -12.76
N THR A 45 18.68 5.93 -12.22
CA THR A 45 19.31 7.25 -12.10
C THR A 45 19.50 7.66 -10.64
N ASP A 46 20.01 8.87 -10.42
CA ASP A 46 20.21 9.51 -9.12
C ASP A 46 18.94 10.07 -8.48
N GLU A 47 17.75 9.85 -9.09
CA GLU A 47 16.48 10.42 -8.65
C GLU A 47 16.19 10.21 -7.16
N ALA A 48 16.49 9.01 -6.63
CA ALA A 48 16.24 8.69 -5.23
C ALA A 48 17.12 9.52 -4.28
N GLY A 49 18.34 9.86 -4.70
CA GLY A 49 19.25 10.69 -3.93
C GLY A 49 18.85 12.16 -3.99
N VAL A 50 18.45 12.65 -5.17
CA VAL A 50 17.93 14.00 -5.38
C VAL A 50 16.68 14.23 -4.55
N ASP A 51 15.70 13.32 -4.62
CA ASP A 51 14.47 13.36 -3.85
C ASP A 51 14.76 13.36 -2.33
N ALA A 52 15.63 12.46 -1.86
CA ALA A 52 15.99 12.39 -0.44
C ALA A 52 16.59 13.70 0.08
N ALA A 53 17.53 14.29 -0.65
CA ALA A 53 18.18 15.54 -0.27
C ALA A 53 17.20 16.72 -0.31
N ALA A 54 16.40 16.84 -1.37
CA ALA A 54 15.41 17.89 -1.53
C ALA A 54 14.36 17.85 -0.41
N ASN A 55 13.86 16.65 -0.10
CA ASN A 55 12.89 16.45 0.98
C ASN A 55 13.49 16.79 2.36
N ALA A 56 14.76 16.43 2.60
CA ALA A 56 15.43 16.75 3.86
C ALA A 56 15.59 18.27 4.06
N ILE A 57 15.93 19.00 2.98
CA ILE A 57 16.03 20.46 3.01
C ILE A 57 14.65 21.10 3.22
N GLN A 58 13.62 20.61 2.55
CA GLN A 58 12.25 21.12 2.68
C GLN A 58 11.64 20.86 4.07
N ALA A 59 12.11 19.84 4.79
CA ALA A 59 11.66 19.52 6.14
C ALA A 59 12.25 20.43 7.23
N VAL A 60 13.24 21.27 6.92
CA VAL A 60 13.88 22.18 7.88
C VAL A 60 12.86 23.19 8.44
N GLY A 61 12.87 23.37 9.77
CA GLY A 61 11.99 24.32 10.44
C GLY A 61 10.55 23.84 10.60
N GLY A 62 10.34 22.51 10.65
CA GLY A 62 9.03 21.90 10.83
C GLY A 62 8.22 22.48 11.99
N GLU A 63 6.94 22.74 11.73
CA GLU A 63 5.95 23.20 12.70
C GLU A 63 5.25 22.01 13.37
N ARG A 64 4.89 22.15 14.65
CA ARG A 64 4.00 21.20 15.33
C ARG A 64 2.55 21.40 14.88
N VAL A 65 1.81 20.30 14.77
CA VAL A 65 0.39 20.28 14.44
C VAL A 65 -0.39 19.79 15.66
N ARG A 66 -1.45 20.51 16.03
CA ARG A 66 -2.30 20.15 17.17
C ARG A 66 -3.14 18.91 16.88
N SER A 67 -3.50 18.17 17.92
CA SER A 67 -4.46 17.09 17.78
C SER A 67 -5.79 17.56 17.19
N GLY A 68 -6.41 16.72 16.36
CA GLY A 68 -7.69 17.01 15.74
C GLY A 68 -7.94 16.20 14.48
N ASP A 69 -9.10 16.44 13.88
CA ASP A 69 -9.50 15.80 12.62
C ASP A 69 -9.15 16.69 11.43
N TYR A 70 -8.41 16.13 10.48
CA TYR A 70 -7.95 16.84 9.29
C TYR A 70 -8.44 16.16 8.02
N THR A 71 -8.52 16.95 6.94
CA THR A 71 -8.44 16.37 5.59
C THR A 71 -6.96 16.15 5.29
N VAL A 72 -6.58 14.92 5.00
CA VAL A 72 -5.18 14.52 4.83
C VAL A 72 -4.97 14.00 3.41
N ILE A 73 -3.99 14.54 2.71
CA ILE A 73 -3.44 13.95 1.49
C ILE A 73 -2.34 12.98 1.93
N LEU A 74 -2.62 11.68 1.83
CA LEU A 74 -1.64 10.63 2.00
C LEU A 74 -0.78 10.57 0.74
N GLY A 75 0.51 10.82 0.89
CA GLY A 75 1.51 10.66 -0.16
C GLY A 75 1.67 9.20 -0.57
N ARG A 76 2.47 8.96 -1.60
CA ARG A 76 2.69 7.63 -2.18
C ARG A 76 3.23 6.62 -1.18
N GLN A 77 4.16 7.04 -0.30
CA GLN A 77 4.72 6.15 0.72
C GLN A 77 3.67 5.75 1.77
N PRO A 78 2.88 6.66 2.36
CA PRO A 78 1.81 6.28 3.29
C PRO A 78 0.72 5.42 2.66
N VAL A 79 0.35 5.68 1.40
CA VAL A 79 -0.59 4.82 0.66
C VAL A 79 -0.02 3.40 0.53
N THR A 80 1.24 3.29 0.12
CA THR A 80 1.95 2.00 0.01
C THR A 80 2.02 1.28 1.35
N ASP A 81 2.35 1.99 2.41
CA ASP A 81 2.53 1.44 3.76
C ASP A 81 1.21 0.90 4.34
N ILE A 82 0.12 1.66 4.23
CA ILE A 82 -1.22 1.22 4.64
C ILE A 82 -1.67 0.01 3.81
N LEU A 83 -1.40 0.01 2.50
CA LEU A 83 -1.75 -1.12 1.64
C LEU A 83 -0.99 -2.39 2.04
N ASN A 84 0.33 -2.30 2.18
CA ASN A 84 1.18 -3.44 2.52
C ASN A 84 0.86 -4.01 3.90
N ASN A 85 0.69 -3.14 4.91
CA ASN A 85 0.54 -3.59 6.29
C ASN A 85 -0.89 -3.96 6.69
N LEU A 86 -1.91 -3.38 6.02
CA LEU A 86 -3.31 -3.48 6.47
C LEU A 86 -4.24 -4.03 5.39
N VAL A 87 -4.25 -3.42 4.20
CA VAL A 87 -5.26 -3.74 3.17
C VAL A 87 -4.97 -5.07 2.48
N LEU A 88 -3.75 -5.27 1.98
CA LEU A 88 -3.39 -6.47 1.24
C LEU A 88 -3.46 -7.73 2.12
N PRO A 89 -2.94 -7.74 3.37
CA PRO A 89 -3.16 -8.85 4.29
C PRO A 89 -4.64 -9.14 4.56
N SER A 90 -5.48 -8.10 4.59
CA SER A 90 -6.95 -8.23 4.77
C SER A 90 -7.67 -8.73 3.51
N CYS A 91 -7.01 -8.70 2.35
CA CYS A 91 -7.52 -9.12 1.06
C CYS A 91 -6.83 -10.41 0.57
N THR A 92 -6.54 -11.36 1.46
CA THR A 92 -6.01 -12.69 1.12
C THR A 92 -7.03 -13.79 1.44
N ALA A 93 -7.05 -14.87 0.65
CA ALA A 93 -7.92 -16.02 0.92
C ALA A 93 -7.71 -16.63 2.32
N SER A 94 -6.48 -16.61 2.83
CA SER A 94 -6.17 -17.07 4.19
C SER A 94 -6.84 -16.20 5.26
N SER A 95 -6.86 -14.87 5.10
CA SER A 95 -7.56 -13.96 6.03
C SER A 95 -9.08 -14.13 6.01
N PHE A 96 -9.68 -14.44 4.86
CA PHE A 96 -11.09 -14.82 4.80
C PHE A 96 -11.33 -16.18 5.45
N TYR A 97 -10.45 -17.15 5.22
CA TYR A 97 -10.55 -18.48 5.82
C TYR A 97 -10.44 -18.45 7.36
N SER A 98 -9.52 -17.67 7.92
CA SER A 98 -9.35 -17.51 9.37
C SER A 98 -10.34 -16.54 10.01
N SER A 99 -11.20 -15.88 9.21
CA SER A 99 -12.10 -14.82 9.65
C SER A 99 -11.37 -13.62 10.28
N SER A 100 -10.13 -13.34 9.87
CA SER A 100 -9.27 -12.28 10.41
C SER A 100 -9.25 -10.98 9.60
N THR A 101 -10.22 -10.78 8.70
CA THR A 101 -10.37 -9.58 7.87
C THR A 101 -11.63 -8.79 8.26
N PRO A 102 -11.65 -7.44 8.14
CA PRO A 102 -12.86 -6.66 8.32
C PRO A 102 -13.88 -6.84 7.19
N PHE A 103 -13.49 -7.50 6.09
CA PHE A 103 -14.29 -7.62 4.88
C PHE A 103 -15.18 -8.87 4.81
N LEU A 104 -15.45 -9.53 5.93
CA LEU A 104 -16.29 -10.73 5.94
C LEU A 104 -17.69 -10.49 5.40
N GLY A 105 -18.14 -11.37 4.53
CA GLY A 105 -19.47 -11.28 3.91
C GLY A 105 -19.62 -10.11 2.94
N LYS A 106 -18.51 -9.46 2.52
CA LYS A 106 -18.52 -8.23 1.70
C LYS A 106 -18.15 -8.44 0.23
N LEU A 107 -17.95 -9.66 -0.26
CA LEU A 107 -17.73 -9.88 -1.70
C LEU A 107 -18.93 -9.36 -2.49
N GLY A 108 -18.66 -8.55 -3.51
CA GLY A 108 -19.67 -7.83 -4.30
C GLY A 108 -20.31 -6.62 -3.59
N LYS A 109 -19.82 -6.21 -2.42
CA LYS A 109 -20.37 -5.07 -1.65
C LYS A 109 -19.37 -3.91 -1.56
N PRO A 110 -19.84 -2.67 -1.35
CA PRO A 110 -18.97 -1.53 -1.09
C PRO A 110 -18.14 -1.73 0.19
N VAL A 111 -16.84 -1.49 0.09
CA VAL A 111 -15.86 -1.50 1.19
C VAL A 111 -14.97 -0.25 1.21
N ALA A 112 -15.02 0.56 0.14
CA ALA A 112 -14.25 1.79 -0.01
C ALA A 112 -15.05 2.83 -0.81
N SER A 113 -14.51 4.04 -0.92
CA SER A 113 -15.04 5.09 -1.80
C SER A 113 -15.14 4.58 -3.25
N PRO A 114 -16.19 4.96 -4.01
CA PRO A 114 -16.32 4.57 -5.41
C PRO A 114 -15.19 5.08 -6.30
N LEU A 115 -14.39 6.05 -5.80
CA LEU A 115 -13.21 6.55 -6.48
C LEU A 115 -12.07 5.53 -6.54
N LEU A 116 -12.04 4.53 -5.65
CA LEU A 116 -10.87 3.67 -5.47
C LEU A 116 -10.99 2.36 -6.25
N THR A 117 -9.93 2.04 -7.01
CA THR A 117 -9.68 0.71 -7.57
C THR A 117 -8.30 0.22 -7.14
N ILE A 118 -8.21 -1.02 -6.68
CA ILE A 118 -6.97 -1.71 -6.28
C ILE A 118 -6.95 -3.09 -6.95
N TYR A 119 -5.88 -3.38 -7.67
CA TYR A 119 -5.65 -4.71 -8.25
C TYR A 119 -4.18 -5.08 -8.21
N ASP A 120 -3.91 -6.38 -8.17
CA ASP A 120 -2.59 -6.93 -8.44
C ASP A 120 -2.46 -7.32 -9.91
N HIS A 121 -1.29 -7.15 -10.53
CA HIS A 121 -1.06 -7.59 -11.90
C HIS A 121 0.33 -8.23 -12.11
N GLY A 122 0.40 -9.55 -11.96
CA GLY A 122 1.68 -10.29 -12.07
C GLY A 122 2.26 -10.41 -13.48
N ALA A 123 1.47 -10.19 -14.53
CA ALA A 123 1.92 -10.32 -15.92
C ALA A 123 2.19 -8.97 -16.62
N MET A 124 2.47 -7.88 -15.90
CA MET A 124 2.54 -6.53 -16.50
C MET A 124 3.95 -6.20 -17.02
N PRO A 125 4.19 -6.09 -18.34
CA PRO A 125 5.55 -5.95 -18.86
C PRO A 125 6.29 -4.71 -18.32
N GLY A 126 7.56 -4.87 -17.93
CA GLY A 126 8.42 -3.79 -17.44
C GLY A 126 8.29 -3.45 -15.96
N PHE A 127 7.26 -3.97 -15.27
CA PHE A 127 7.04 -3.75 -13.85
C PHE A 127 7.85 -4.74 -12.99
N MET A 128 8.22 -4.32 -11.78
CA MET A 128 9.19 -5.02 -10.94
C MET A 128 8.73 -6.40 -10.45
N GLY A 129 7.47 -6.46 -10.00
CA GLY A 129 6.85 -7.69 -9.51
C GLY A 129 6.49 -8.66 -10.63
N SER A 130 6.68 -8.29 -11.91
CA SER A 130 6.19 -9.09 -13.02
C SER A 130 6.94 -10.40 -13.22
N LYS A 131 6.16 -11.45 -13.46
CA LYS A 131 6.58 -12.85 -13.55
C LYS A 131 5.64 -13.57 -14.51
N GLY A 132 6.14 -14.44 -15.38
CA GLY A 132 5.26 -15.20 -16.28
C GLY A 132 4.46 -16.30 -15.57
N ILE A 133 5.00 -16.80 -14.46
CA ILE A 133 4.49 -18.00 -13.79
C ILE A 133 4.65 -17.89 -12.27
N THR A 134 3.68 -18.42 -11.52
CA THR A 134 3.75 -18.54 -10.06
C THR A 134 4.72 -19.64 -9.63
N CYS A 135 5.12 -19.66 -8.36
CA CYS A 135 5.98 -20.71 -7.80
C CYS A 135 5.23 -22.05 -7.57
N GLU A 136 3.94 -22.10 -7.89
CA GLU A 136 3.11 -23.32 -7.97
C GLU A 136 2.95 -23.81 -9.42
N GLY A 137 3.41 -23.00 -10.39
CA GLY A 137 3.33 -23.35 -11.79
C GLY A 137 2.02 -22.95 -12.49
N LEU A 138 1.35 -21.92 -11.98
CA LEU A 138 0.15 -21.36 -12.59
C LEU A 138 0.49 -20.05 -13.32
N SER A 139 -0.29 -19.66 -14.32
CA SER A 139 -0.10 -18.38 -14.98
C SER A 139 -0.41 -17.22 -14.01
N THR A 140 0.41 -16.17 -14.10
CA THR A 140 0.11 -14.91 -13.42
C THR A 140 -0.89 -14.09 -14.25
N GLY A 141 -1.41 -13.01 -13.69
CA GLY A 141 -2.32 -12.11 -14.39
C GLY A 141 -2.88 -11.03 -13.46
N ARG A 142 -3.95 -10.38 -13.90
CA ARG A 142 -4.68 -9.38 -13.11
C ARG A 142 -5.58 -10.04 -12.06
N THR A 143 -5.47 -9.63 -10.80
CA THR A 143 -6.37 -10.00 -9.70
C THR A 143 -6.95 -8.72 -9.12
N ASP A 144 -8.22 -8.41 -9.46
CA ASP A 144 -8.91 -7.25 -8.89
C ASP A 144 -9.28 -7.54 -7.42
N LEU A 145 -8.93 -6.62 -6.51
CA LEU A 145 -9.27 -6.71 -5.10
C LEU A 145 -10.46 -5.80 -4.79
N VAL A 146 -10.32 -4.52 -5.12
CA VAL A 146 -11.37 -3.50 -5.00
C VAL A 146 -11.56 -2.85 -6.35
N LYS A 147 -12.80 -2.77 -6.84
CA LYS A 147 -13.13 -2.11 -8.10
C LYS A 147 -14.22 -1.08 -7.87
N ASN A 148 -13.92 0.19 -8.11
CA ASN A 148 -14.82 1.32 -7.86
C ASN A 148 -15.47 1.22 -6.47
N GLY A 149 -14.65 1.00 -5.43
CA GLY A 149 -15.09 0.88 -4.05
C GLY A 149 -15.70 -0.47 -3.64
N VAL A 150 -15.93 -1.40 -4.58
CA VAL A 150 -16.55 -2.71 -4.32
C VAL A 150 -15.49 -3.79 -4.18
N LEU A 151 -15.57 -4.62 -3.14
CA LEU A 151 -14.71 -5.81 -3.00
C LEU A 151 -15.09 -6.85 -4.05
N VAL A 152 -14.16 -7.25 -4.91
CA VAL A 152 -14.43 -8.16 -6.04
C VAL A 152 -13.54 -9.41 -6.06
N GLY A 153 -12.49 -9.44 -5.25
CA GLY A 153 -11.56 -10.56 -5.21
C GLY A 153 -10.61 -10.50 -4.03
N CYS A 154 -9.80 -11.54 -3.90
CA CYS A 154 -8.69 -11.58 -2.95
C CYS A 154 -7.47 -12.30 -3.55
N LEU A 155 -6.29 -11.99 -3.02
CA LEU A 155 -5.05 -12.66 -3.39
C LEU A 155 -5.10 -14.11 -2.91
N THR A 156 -4.73 -15.05 -3.77
CA THR A 156 -4.71 -16.46 -3.40
C THR A 156 -3.71 -17.29 -4.19
N ASN A 157 -3.23 -18.35 -3.55
CA ASN A 157 -2.47 -19.44 -4.15
C ASN A 157 -3.43 -20.61 -4.41
N TRP A 158 -2.95 -21.68 -5.05
CA TRP A 158 -3.82 -22.82 -5.37
C TRP A 158 -4.43 -23.45 -4.12
N TYR A 159 -3.61 -23.69 -3.10
CA TYR A 159 -4.03 -24.36 -1.87
C TYR A 159 -5.12 -23.58 -1.13
N GLU A 160 -4.91 -22.29 -0.84
CA GLU A 160 -5.85 -21.46 -0.09
C GLU A 160 -7.13 -21.22 -0.88
N ALA A 161 -7.07 -21.12 -2.22
CA ALA A 161 -8.27 -21.07 -3.06
C ALA A 161 -9.13 -22.33 -2.88
N GLN A 162 -8.53 -23.52 -2.99
CA GLN A 162 -9.24 -24.79 -2.82
C GLN A 162 -9.77 -24.97 -1.41
N ARG A 163 -8.98 -24.57 -0.41
CA ARG A 163 -9.33 -24.65 1.01
C ARG A 163 -10.53 -23.78 1.32
N LEU A 164 -10.55 -22.53 0.86
CA LEU A 164 -11.67 -21.62 1.08
C LEU A 164 -12.92 -22.08 0.32
N LEU A 165 -12.82 -22.47 -0.96
CA LEU A 165 -13.94 -22.97 -1.75
C LEU A 165 -14.63 -24.22 -1.16
N ARG A 166 -13.91 -25.02 -0.38
CA ARG A 166 -14.42 -26.23 0.28
C ARG A 166 -14.88 -25.98 1.72
N ASP A 167 -14.75 -24.75 2.21
CA ASP A 167 -15.14 -24.40 3.56
C ASP A 167 -16.67 -24.40 3.70
N PRO A 168 -17.25 -25.13 4.67
CA PRO A 168 -18.70 -25.11 4.92
C PRO A 168 -19.28 -23.73 5.22
N LYS A 169 -18.43 -22.79 5.67
CA LYS A 169 -18.78 -21.39 5.99
C LYS A 169 -18.40 -20.40 4.89
N LEU A 170 -18.17 -20.86 3.66
CA LEU A 170 -17.80 -19.98 2.53
C LEU A 170 -18.76 -18.78 2.37
N ASN A 171 -20.07 -19.04 2.42
CA ASN A 171 -21.07 -17.98 2.28
C ASN A 171 -20.95 -16.94 3.42
N GLU A 172 -20.76 -17.37 4.68
CA GLU A 172 -20.50 -16.44 5.79
C GLU A 172 -19.23 -15.60 5.57
N LYS A 173 -18.17 -16.24 5.08
CA LYS A 173 -16.85 -15.62 4.93
C LYS A 173 -16.78 -14.63 3.78
N LEU A 174 -17.29 -14.99 2.61
CA LEU A 174 -17.26 -14.13 1.42
C LEU A 174 -18.56 -13.37 1.20
N GLY A 175 -19.70 -13.92 1.58
CA GLY A 175 -21.02 -13.40 1.21
C GLY A 175 -21.47 -13.87 -0.16
N ALA A 176 -20.91 -14.97 -0.66
CA ALA A 176 -21.18 -15.54 -1.97
C ALA A 176 -21.16 -17.08 -1.94
N GLU A 177 -21.98 -17.69 -2.80
CA GLU A 177 -21.97 -19.14 -3.04
C GLU A 177 -20.72 -19.57 -3.84
N PRO A 178 -20.31 -20.85 -3.78
CA PRO A 178 -19.08 -21.35 -4.41
C PRO A 178 -18.89 -20.93 -5.87
N ASP A 179 -19.92 -21.07 -6.71
CA ASP A 179 -19.80 -20.77 -8.13
C ASP A 179 -19.63 -19.27 -8.40
N ALA A 180 -20.25 -18.41 -7.59
CA ALA A 180 -20.05 -16.97 -7.65
C ALA A 180 -18.68 -16.54 -7.09
N ALA A 181 -18.15 -17.28 -6.11
CA ALA A 181 -16.84 -17.01 -5.49
C ALA A 181 -15.64 -17.43 -6.35
N ARG A 182 -15.80 -18.36 -7.30
CA ARG A 182 -14.69 -18.86 -8.15
C ARG A 182 -13.95 -17.76 -8.88
N GLY A 183 -14.67 -16.76 -9.41
CA GLY A 183 -14.05 -15.62 -10.09
C GLY A 183 -13.20 -14.73 -9.17
N ALA A 184 -13.54 -14.69 -7.89
CA ALA A 184 -12.84 -13.93 -6.85
C ALA A 184 -11.61 -14.63 -6.28
N LEU A 185 -11.44 -15.94 -6.57
CA LEU A 185 -10.42 -16.83 -5.98
C LEU A 185 -9.50 -17.45 -7.04
N VAL A 186 -9.21 -16.73 -8.12
CA VAL A 186 -8.30 -17.23 -9.17
C VAL A 186 -6.86 -17.25 -8.62
N PRO A 187 -6.19 -18.42 -8.57
CA PRO A 187 -4.90 -18.57 -7.89
C PRO A 187 -3.71 -18.05 -8.71
N ARG A 188 -3.48 -16.73 -8.62
CA ARG A 188 -2.43 -16.00 -9.36
C ARG A 188 -1.28 -15.51 -8.48
N ASN A 189 -1.35 -15.78 -7.17
CA ASN A 189 -0.51 -15.14 -6.15
C ASN A 189 0.33 -16.12 -5.32
N GLY A 190 0.54 -17.33 -5.83
CA GLY A 190 1.34 -18.38 -5.17
C GLY A 190 2.84 -18.21 -5.36
N PHE A 191 3.51 -17.43 -4.52
CA PHE A 191 4.95 -17.13 -4.66
C PHE A 191 5.77 -17.58 -3.46
N ARG A 192 7.08 -17.75 -3.71
CA ARG A 192 8.10 -18.07 -2.71
C ARG A 192 9.03 -16.88 -2.55
N PHE A 193 8.48 -15.70 -2.29
CA PHE A 193 9.33 -14.52 -2.17
C PHE A 193 10.24 -14.63 -0.95
N GLY A 194 11.49 -14.23 -1.14
CA GLY A 194 12.45 -14.02 -0.06
C GLY A 194 12.71 -12.54 0.13
N THR A 195 13.39 -12.21 1.23
CA THR A 195 13.81 -10.83 1.52
C THR A 195 14.50 -10.19 0.31
N GLY A 196 14.04 -9.02 -0.08
CA GLY A 196 14.58 -8.29 -1.23
C GLY A 196 13.98 -8.70 -2.59
N GLY A 197 12.85 -9.42 -2.61
CA GLY A 197 12.05 -9.67 -3.83
C GLY A 197 12.52 -10.82 -4.72
N GLY A 198 13.49 -11.61 -4.25
CA GLY A 198 13.94 -12.84 -4.91
C GLY A 198 12.99 -14.01 -4.69
N ARG A 199 13.27 -15.17 -5.31
CA ARG A 199 12.53 -16.43 -5.10
C ARG A 199 13.38 -17.44 -4.36
N LEU A 200 12.83 -18.05 -3.32
CA LEU A 200 13.47 -19.11 -2.53
C LEU A 200 13.00 -20.49 -3.03
N PHE A 201 13.94 -21.41 -3.22
CA PHE A 201 13.63 -22.77 -3.69
C PHE A 201 13.18 -23.69 -2.54
N ASP A 202 13.64 -23.40 -1.33
CA ASP A 202 13.49 -24.19 -0.11
C ASP A 202 12.31 -23.74 0.76
N SER A 203 11.51 -22.75 0.32
CA SER A 203 10.30 -22.31 1.01
C SER A 203 9.01 -22.85 0.38
N GLN A 204 7.97 -22.94 1.19
CA GLN A 204 6.62 -23.25 0.70
C GLN A 204 6.02 -22.01 0.00
N PRO A 205 5.24 -22.18 -1.08
CA PRO A 205 4.51 -21.06 -1.69
C PRO A 205 3.52 -20.43 -0.70
N GLY A 206 3.68 -19.13 -0.46
CA GLY A 206 2.72 -18.29 0.25
C GLY A 206 1.83 -17.51 -0.73
N VAL A 207 0.84 -16.79 -0.18
CA VAL A 207 0.08 -15.79 -0.93
C VAL A 207 0.84 -14.47 -0.87
N ALA A 208 1.21 -13.92 -2.03
CA ALA A 208 1.83 -12.62 -2.14
C ALA A 208 1.36 -11.87 -3.39
N ALA A 209 1.16 -10.57 -3.27
CA ALA A 209 0.97 -9.70 -4.42
C ALA A 209 2.28 -9.57 -5.22
N SER A 210 2.17 -9.00 -6.41
CA SER A 210 3.28 -8.81 -7.34
C SER A 210 3.44 -7.33 -7.68
N ASN A 211 2.52 -6.78 -8.47
CA ASN A 211 2.45 -5.36 -8.79
C ASN A 211 1.08 -4.85 -8.38
N VAL A 212 1.00 -4.26 -7.19
CA VAL A 212 -0.25 -3.70 -6.70
C VAL A 212 -0.41 -2.32 -7.29
N ILE A 213 -1.50 -2.11 -8.03
CA ILE A 213 -1.82 -0.86 -8.70
C ILE A 213 -3.02 -0.24 -8.01
N VAL A 214 -2.91 1.06 -7.73
CA VAL A 214 -3.97 1.85 -7.12
C VAL A 214 -4.38 2.92 -8.12
N GLU A 215 -5.66 2.95 -8.48
CA GLU A 215 -6.22 3.86 -9.47
C GLU A 215 -7.39 4.65 -8.87
N GLY A 216 -7.49 5.90 -9.31
CA GLY A 216 -8.62 6.78 -9.05
C GLY A 216 -9.61 6.84 -10.19
N ALA A 217 -10.91 6.88 -9.89
CA ALA A 217 -11.89 7.39 -10.83
C ALA A 217 -11.75 8.93 -10.92
N GLU A 218 -11.73 9.46 -12.14
CA GLU A 218 -11.54 10.90 -12.42
C GLU A 218 -10.30 11.51 -11.71
N PRO A 219 -9.11 10.93 -11.94
CA PRO A 219 -7.94 11.30 -11.18
C PRO A 219 -7.43 12.70 -11.58
N VAL A 220 -6.87 13.42 -10.61
CA VAL A 220 -6.42 14.81 -10.76
C VAL A 220 -4.89 14.94 -10.64
N SER A 221 -4.36 16.13 -10.92
CA SER A 221 -2.97 16.44 -10.55
C SER A 221 -2.83 16.63 -9.03
N LEU A 222 -1.61 16.50 -8.50
CA LEU A 222 -1.34 16.80 -7.09
C LEU A 222 -1.69 18.26 -6.75
N ASP A 223 -1.31 19.22 -7.60
CA ASP A 223 -1.61 20.64 -7.40
C ASP A 223 -3.12 20.89 -7.30
N GLU A 224 -3.90 20.25 -8.16
CA GLU A 224 -5.36 20.32 -8.11
C GLU A 224 -5.93 19.65 -6.86
N LEU A 225 -5.38 18.51 -6.43
CA LEU A 225 -5.81 17.83 -5.20
C LEU A 225 -5.54 18.70 -3.96
N VAL A 226 -4.37 19.32 -3.88
CA VAL A 226 -3.99 20.27 -2.81
C VAL A 226 -4.93 21.48 -2.83
N ALA A 227 -5.21 22.03 -4.02
CA ALA A 227 -6.17 23.14 -4.18
C ALA A 227 -7.59 22.76 -3.73
N ARG A 228 -8.06 21.54 -4.01
CA ARG A 228 -9.38 21.03 -3.58
C ARG A 228 -9.46 20.83 -2.07
N VAL A 229 -8.39 20.35 -1.43
CA VAL A 229 -8.34 20.16 0.03
C VAL A 229 -8.40 21.50 0.78
N ARG A 230 -7.82 22.56 0.22
CA ARG A 230 -7.73 23.93 0.78
C ARG A 230 -7.00 24.04 2.11
N ASN A 231 -7.47 23.38 3.16
CA ASN A 231 -6.88 23.40 4.50
C ASN A 231 -6.82 21.97 5.04
N GLY A 232 -5.63 21.54 5.46
CA GLY A 232 -5.40 20.15 5.84
C GLY A 232 -3.92 19.84 6.00
N LEU A 233 -3.58 18.56 5.87
CA LEU A 233 -2.19 18.09 5.95
C LEU A 233 -1.85 17.29 4.69
N TYR A 234 -0.62 17.42 4.22
CA TYR A 234 0.02 16.47 3.33
C TYR A 234 0.94 15.60 4.19
N VAL A 235 0.71 14.30 4.22
CA VAL A 235 1.54 13.33 4.93
C VAL A 235 2.33 12.56 3.89
N GLY A 236 3.62 12.82 3.77
CA GLY A 236 4.46 12.16 2.76
C GLY A 236 5.21 10.94 3.27
N ARG A 237 5.35 10.76 4.59
CA ARG A 237 6.01 9.58 5.15
C ARG A 237 5.48 9.18 6.52
N ILE A 238 5.07 7.92 6.64
CA ILE A 238 4.68 7.29 7.91
C ILE A 238 5.58 6.10 8.24
N TRP A 239 5.58 5.73 9.51
CA TRP A 239 6.30 4.56 10.03
C TRP A 239 5.52 3.90 11.16
N TYR A 240 5.89 2.65 11.48
CA TYR A 240 5.27 1.87 12.55
C TYR A 240 3.76 1.71 12.38
N THR A 241 3.32 1.44 11.15
CA THR A 241 1.91 1.15 10.85
C THR A 241 1.58 -0.26 11.29
N TYR A 242 0.87 -0.39 12.40
CA TYR A 242 0.51 -1.68 12.98
C TYR A 242 -0.99 -1.79 13.23
N PRO A 243 -1.60 -2.95 12.95
CA PRO A 243 -2.96 -3.23 13.41
C PRO A 243 -2.95 -3.44 14.93
N ILE A 244 -3.58 -2.54 15.69
CA ILE A 244 -3.49 -2.53 17.16
C ILE A 244 -4.49 -3.47 17.84
N ASN A 245 -5.62 -3.75 17.20
CA ASN A 245 -6.67 -4.65 17.70
C ASN A 245 -6.84 -5.90 16.81
N GLY A 246 -5.79 -6.24 16.06
CA GLY A 246 -5.82 -7.25 15.01
C GLY A 246 -6.46 -6.73 13.72
N LEU A 247 -6.09 -7.35 12.59
CA LEU A 247 -6.52 -6.91 11.25
C LEU A 247 -8.05 -6.83 11.11
N ARG A 248 -8.79 -7.76 11.74
CA ARG A 248 -10.25 -7.81 11.69
C ARG A 248 -10.91 -6.52 12.21
N ALA A 249 -10.36 -5.90 13.24
CA ALA A 249 -10.91 -4.67 13.80
C ALA A 249 -10.70 -3.48 12.83
N GLY A 250 -9.60 -3.51 12.09
CA GLY A 250 -9.22 -2.44 11.17
C GLY A 250 -8.52 -1.25 11.81
N ASP A 251 -8.40 -1.24 13.13
CA ASP A 251 -7.75 -0.17 13.89
C ASP A 251 -6.23 -0.26 13.72
N PHE A 252 -5.60 0.88 13.40
CA PHE A 252 -4.17 0.99 13.26
C PHE A 252 -3.64 2.28 13.89
N THR A 253 -2.35 2.25 14.22
CA THR A 253 -1.58 3.44 14.58
C THR A 253 -0.39 3.54 13.65
N CYS A 254 0.03 4.76 13.31
CA CYS A 254 1.34 5.02 12.70
C CYS A 254 1.87 6.39 13.14
N THR A 255 3.17 6.59 13.03
CA THR A 255 3.84 7.87 13.30
C THR A 255 4.14 8.56 11.98
N VAL A 256 3.87 9.86 11.89
CA VAL A 256 4.34 10.68 10.76
C VAL A 256 5.80 11.05 11.00
N VAL A 257 6.68 10.58 10.13
CA VAL A 257 8.13 10.63 10.35
C VAL A 257 8.87 11.58 9.43
N GLY A 258 8.24 12.16 8.41
CA GLY A 258 8.91 13.11 7.52
C GLY A 258 8.10 13.43 6.27
N ASP A 259 8.72 14.21 5.37
CA ASP A 259 8.20 14.52 4.03
C ASP A 259 6.75 15.08 4.05
N SER A 260 6.38 15.75 5.15
CA SER A 260 4.99 16.12 5.45
C SER A 260 4.85 17.63 5.62
N PHE A 261 3.71 18.19 5.19
CA PHE A 261 3.49 19.63 5.08
C PHE A 261 2.08 20.02 5.50
N ILE A 262 1.93 21.24 5.99
CA ILE A 262 0.65 21.87 6.27
C ILE A 262 0.10 22.45 4.97
N ILE A 263 -1.18 22.19 4.70
CA ILE A 263 -1.92 22.80 3.59
C ILE A 263 -2.72 23.98 4.14
N ARG A 264 -2.50 25.19 3.61
CA ARG A 264 -3.31 26.39 3.87
C ARG A 264 -3.66 27.06 2.55
N ASP A 265 -4.92 27.46 2.38
CA ASP A 265 -5.46 28.11 1.17
C ASP A 265 -5.08 27.41 -0.14
N GLY A 266 -5.06 26.07 -0.14
CA GLY A 266 -4.78 25.25 -1.31
C GLY A 266 -3.31 25.21 -1.70
N LYS A 267 -2.39 25.46 -0.77
CA LYS A 267 -0.94 25.40 -0.97
C LYS A 267 -0.25 24.70 0.18
N LEU A 268 0.87 24.03 -0.11
CA LEU A 268 1.81 23.57 0.91
C LEU A 268 2.58 24.79 1.44
N VAL A 269 2.47 25.08 2.73
CA VAL A 269 2.99 26.36 3.30
C VAL A 269 4.08 26.20 4.35
N ALA A 270 4.13 25.06 5.04
CA ALA A 270 5.14 24.80 6.07
C ALA A 270 5.36 23.29 6.24
N PRO A 271 6.59 22.83 6.49
CA PRO A 271 6.83 21.43 6.85
C PRO A 271 6.23 21.11 8.23
N ILE A 272 5.82 19.86 8.43
CA ILE A 272 5.43 19.32 9.73
C ILE A 272 6.68 18.76 10.39
N LYS A 273 6.91 19.11 11.67
CA LYS A 273 8.03 18.58 12.45
C LYS A 273 7.95 17.06 12.53
N ALA A 274 9.01 16.38 12.11
CA ALA A 274 9.07 14.92 12.09
C ALA A 274 8.84 14.33 13.49
N ASN A 275 8.16 13.18 13.53
CA ASN A 275 7.88 12.42 14.75
C ASN A 275 7.06 13.17 15.82
N THR A 276 6.34 14.24 15.44
CA THR A 276 5.52 15.02 16.40
C THR A 276 4.03 14.70 16.36
N ILE A 277 3.59 13.92 15.37
CA ILE A 277 2.18 13.50 15.27
C ILE A 277 2.04 12.00 14.96
N ARG A 278 0.94 11.41 15.45
CA ARG A 278 0.51 10.04 15.11
C ARG A 278 -0.85 10.09 14.44
N ILE A 279 -1.10 9.11 13.58
CA ILE A 279 -2.43 8.81 13.05
C ILE A 279 -2.92 7.59 13.83
N ASN A 280 -4.08 7.73 14.47
CA ASN A 280 -4.79 6.64 15.14
C ASN A 280 -6.16 6.53 14.50
N ASP A 281 -6.38 5.48 13.72
CA ASP A 281 -7.52 5.45 12.83
C ASP A 281 -7.94 4.01 12.48
N ASN A 282 -9.07 3.87 11.79
CA ASN A 282 -9.53 2.62 11.22
C ASN A 282 -9.36 2.65 9.69
N PHE A 283 -8.63 1.69 9.11
CA PHE A 283 -8.33 1.74 7.69
C PHE A 283 -9.57 1.53 6.81
N THR A 284 -10.62 0.85 7.30
CA THR A 284 -11.87 0.72 6.54
C THR A 284 -12.59 2.07 6.41
N ARG A 285 -12.52 2.89 7.46
CA ARG A 285 -12.99 4.27 7.44
C ARG A 285 -12.12 5.13 6.51
N VAL A 286 -10.80 4.91 6.48
CA VAL A 286 -9.88 5.63 5.58
C VAL A 286 -10.28 5.37 4.13
N LEU A 287 -10.48 4.10 3.78
CA LEU A 287 -10.91 3.68 2.45
C LEU A 287 -12.28 4.27 2.07
N ALA A 288 -13.23 4.31 3.00
CA ALA A 288 -14.57 4.86 2.77
C ALA A 288 -14.59 6.39 2.58
N ASN A 289 -13.67 7.11 3.24
CA ASN A 289 -13.64 8.58 3.25
C ASN A 289 -12.66 9.20 2.25
N ILE A 290 -12.23 8.44 1.23
CA ILE A 290 -11.43 8.97 0.13
C ILE A 290 -12.26 9.95 -0.70
N VAL A 291 -11.72 11.14 -0.92
CA VAL A 291 -12.37 12.24 -1.65
C VAL A 291 -11.63 12.69 -2.91
N GLY A 292 -10.46 12.11 -3.18
CA GLY A 292 -9.70 12.40 -4.39
C GLY A 292 -8.44 11.55 -4.46
N ILE A 293 -8.03 11.23 -5.69
CA ILE A 293 -6.86 10.40 -5.99
C ILE A 293 -6.13 11.06 -7.16
N THR A 294 -4.80 11.08 -7.13
CA THR A 294 -4.01 11.64 -8.23
C THR A 294 -3.85 10.66 -9.39
N LYS A 295 -3.53 11.19 -10.57
CA LYS A 295 -3.32 10.39 -11.80
C LYS A 295 -1.95 9.73 -11.89
N ASP A 296 -0.95 10.32 -11.23
CA ASP A 296 0.44 9.92 -11.36
C ASP A 296 0.78 8.86 -10.30
N VAL A 297 1.05 7.63 -10.76
CA VAL A 297 1.47 6.52 -9.91
C VAL A 297 2.98 6.30 -10.01
N LYS A 298 3.64 6.03 -8.89
CA LYS A 298 5.07 5.65 -8.86
C LYS A 298 5.25 4.37 -8.06
N GLY A 299 6.06 3.46 -8.59
CA GLY A 299 6.47 2.26 -7.86
C GLY A 299 7.16 2.66 -6.58
N THR A 300 6.53 2.33 -5.47
CA THR A 300 6.91 2.75 -4.13
C THR A 300 7.11 1.52 -3.28
N LEU A 301 8.20 1.54 -2.51
CA LEU A 301 8.60 0.49 -1.60
C LEU A 301 8.62 1.04 -0.19
N VAL A 302 8.23 0.20 0.76
CA VAL A 302 8.36 0.48 2.18
C VAL A 302 9.30 -0.52 2.81
N TRP A 303 9.80 -0.21 3.99
CA TRP A 303 10.79 -1.05 4.65
C TRP A 303 10.21 -2.44 4.89
N ALA A 304 10.98 -3.47 4.54
CA ALA A 304 10.59 -4.88 4.62
C ALA A 304 9.32 -5.26 3.85
N ALA A 305 8.88 -4.45 2.89
CA ALA A 305 7.84 -4.88 1.95
C ALA A 305 8.39 -5.92 0.96
N ASP A 306 7.64 -6.99 0.80
CA ASP A 306 7.89 -8.02 -0.22
C ASP A 306 7.25 -7.69 -1.58
N GLU A 307 6.49 -6.59 -1.65
CA GLU A 307 5.61 -6.25 -2.76
C GLU A 307 5.84 -4.79 -3.20
N VAL A 308 5.68 -4.52 -4.50
CA VAL A 308 5.76 -3.17 -5.05
C VAL A 308 4.36 -2.63 -5.23
N VAL A 309 4.09 -1.47 -4.65
CA VAL A 309 2.83 -0.74 -4.87
C VAL A 309 3.09 0.45 -5.78
N TYR A 310 2.35 0.53 -6.87
CA TYR A 310 2.30 1.70 -7.74
C TYR A 310 1.23 2.63 -7.20
N ALA A 311 1.65 3.49 -6.28
CA ALA A 311 0.78 4.31 -5.47
C ALA A 311 0.65 5.74 -6.05
N PRO A 312 -0.58 6.29 -6.11
CA PRO A 312 -0.85 7.71 -6.24
C PRO A 312 -0.82 8.38 -4.85
N GLU A 313 -1.10 9.68 -4.82
CA GLU A 313 -1.52 10.38 -3.61
C GLU A 313 -3.05 10.30 -3.44
N VAL A 314 -3.51 10.20 -2.20
CA VAL A 314 -4.92 9.96 -1.87
C VAL A 314 -5.38 10.94 -0.79
N ALA A 315 -6.42 11.73 -1.08
CA ALA A 315 -7.03 12.63 -0.10
C ALA A 315 -8.16 11.95 0.67
N VAL A 316 -8.11 12.03 2.00
CA VAL A 316 -9.05 11.39 2.93
C VAL A 316 -9.58 12.43 3.92
N LYS A 317 -10.90 12.45 4.14
CA LYS A 317 -11.52 13.34 5.13
C LYS A 317 -11.60 12.70 6.51
N GLY A 318 -11.49 13.54 7.55
CA GLY A 318 -11.73 13.14 8.94
C GLY A 318 -10.70 12.13 9.45
N VAL A 319 -9.43 12.31 9.07
CA VAL A 319 -8.31 11.54 9.63
C VAL A 319 -7.94 12.17 10.96
N HIS A 320 -8.01 11.38 12.02
CA HIS A 320 -7.65 11.82 13.36
C HIS A 320 -6.14 11.80 13.53
N VAL A 321 -5.60 12.91 14.01
CA VAL A 321 -4.17 13.09 14.28
C VAL A 321 -4.00 13.46 15.74
N ASP A 322 -3.07 12.81 16.41
CA ASP A 322 -2.67 13.09 17.79
C ASP A 322 -1.29 13.71 17.84
N GLU A 323 -1.16 14.83 18.54
CA GLU A 323 0.13 15.40 18.88
C GLU A 323 0.88 14.50 19.88
N ILE A 324 2.14 14.18 19.58
CA ILE A 324 3.06 13.50 20.50
C ILE A 324 3.63 14.55 21.46
N ALA A 325 3.42 14.33 22.76
CA ALA A 325 3.82 15.24 23.83
C ALA A 325 5.30 15.68 23.71
N GLY A 326 5.54 16.99 23.76
CA GLY A 326 6.86 17.61 23.61
C GLY A 326 7.69 17.72 24.90
N PHE A 327 7.47 16.85 25.90
CA PHE A 327 7.95 17.01 27.28
C PHE A 327 9.49 17.13 27.48
N MET A 328 10.30 17.14 26.42
CA MET A 328 11.75 17.31 26.47
C MET A 328 12.31 18.43 25.58
N GLU A 329 11.49 19.15 24.81
CA GLU A 329 11.99 20.19 23.87
C GLU A 329 12.18 21.57 24.53
N ASP A 330 11.53 21.81 25.69
CA ASP A 330 11.61 23.07 26.44
C ASP A 330 12.67 23.06 27.57
N LEU A 331 13.50 22.00 27.65
CA LEU A 331 14.52 21.82 28.70
C LEU A 331 15.94 22.20 28.28
N THR A 332 16.12 22.85 27.14
CA THR A 332 17.42 23.32 26.62
C THR A 332 17.44 24.80 26.32
#